data_AF-A0A6J5X6W9-F1
#
_entry.id   AF-A0A6J5X6W9-F1
#
_cell.length_a   1.000
_cell.length_b   1.000
_cell.length_c   1.000
_cell.angle_alpha   90.00
_cell.angle_beta   90.00
_cell.angle_gamma   90.00
#
_symmetry.space_group_name_H-M   'P 1'
#
loop_
_entity.id
_entity.type
_entity.pdbx_description
1 polymer ?
#
loop_
_entity_poly.entity_id
_entity_poly.type
_entity_poly.pdbx_seq_one_letter_code
_entity_poly.pdbx_strand_id
1 'polypeptide(L)'
;MAKQSKISCCFLVFVLVNLIFCNGVLSVRAENEFISAVGDSGMRRDNLRVAIESWNQCNEVGEEALQTGSPRAADCFDIYKATPQPQGEVCFCNQQLPYVLVHRVTEQDNKLRMGEPFFGLQAESQFNVDLYAAEKELYLGFKCQVEDTPNPWQFWMIMLKSGNMDTYAAKCPKNGHRVGPFPDQNSFPCFGKGCMNQPSIYHDYTKLQLPDMILKGRFFGSWDLEADLSRGMVGNISYHSVTWEKKLGEGSWVFHHVLRTSAKYPWLMLYLRSDATHGFSGGYHYPTRGMSKIIPESPNFKVRFTLNVIKGGGPSSQFYLMDMGSCWKNNGKPCDGNVTSDVTRYSEMIINPNTTSWCHANNLNVCPPYHTFPNGTRVHRNDTARFPYAAYHLYCSPGNGEHLEAPFNLCDPYSNPQPQEILQILPHPVWGEYGYPKKQGEGWIGDPRTWELDVGRLSQSLYFYQDPGTPPARRQWMSIDLGTEIFKDPDQVAEWTVSDFDILVPKQ
;
A
#
# COMPACT_ATOMS: atom_id res chain seq x y z
N MET A 1 -49.18 -6.47 -72.39
CA MET A 1 -48.43 -7.44 -71.54
C MET A 1 -47.44 -6.65 -70.70
N ALA A 2 -47.81 -6.32 -69.46
CA ALA A 2 -46.91 -5.83 -68.40
C ALA A 2 -47.71 -5.90 -67.09
N LYS A 3 -47.40 -6.88 -66.24
CA LYS A 3 -48.14 -7.17 -65.01
C LYS A 3 -47.49 -6.35 -63.88
N GLN A 4 -48.17 -5.28 -63.44
CA GLN A 4 -47.79 -4.51 -62.25
C GLN A 4 -47.87 -5.39 -61.01
N SER A 5 -46.73 -5.64 -60.38
CA SER A 5 -46.64 -6.26 -59.05
C SER A 5 -47.00 -5.22 -58.00
N LYS A 6 -48.14 -5.41 -57.32
CA LYS A 6 -48.51 -4.64 -56.13
C LYS A 6 -47.63 -5.10 -54.97
N ILE A 7 -46.63 -4.28 -54.62
CA ILE A 7 -45.88 -4.44 -53.37
C ILE A 7 -46.87 -4.25 -52.22
N SER A 8 -47.06 -5.30 -51.43
CA SER A 8 -47.99 -5.34 -50.30
C SER A 8 -47.57 -4.30 -49.25
N CYS A 9 -48.51 -3.45 -48.84
CA CYS A 9 -48.32 -2.41 -47.82
C CYS A 9 -47.77 -2.99 -46.50
N CYS A 10 -48.07 -4.27 -46.22
CA CYS A 10 -47.53 -4.99 -45.06
C CYS A 10 -45.99 -5.14 -45.09
N PHE A 11 -45.37 -5.22 -46.27
CA PHE A 11 -43.92 -5.36 -46.40
C PHE A 11 -43.19 -4.05 -46.09
N LEU A 12 -43.78 -2.91 -46.47
CA LEU A 12 -43.27 -1.57 -46.14
C LEU A 12 -43.40 -1.27 -44.65
N VAL A 13 -44.51 -1.67 -44.01
CA VAL A 13 -44.69 -1.55 -42.56
C VAL A 13 -43.69 -2.45 -41.81
N PHE A 14 -43.44 -3.68 -42.29
CA PHE A 14 -42.46 -4.57 -41.66
C PHE A 14 -41.03 -4.01 -41.73
N VAL A 15 -40.64 -3.39 -42.86
CA VAL A 15 -39.32 -2.76 -43.02
C VAL A 15 -39.19 -1.50 -42.17
N LEU A 16 -40.24 -0.68 -42.05
CA LEU A 16 -40.25 0.51 -41.19
C LEU A 16 -40.22 0.17 -39.70
N VAL A 17 -40.94 -0.86 -39.26
CA VAL A 17 -40.89 -1.34 -37.87
C VAL A 17 -39.50 -1.91 -37.55
N ASN A 18 -38.88 -2.67 -38.46
CA ASN A 18 -37.51 -3.15 -38.25
C ASN A 18 -36.46 -2.02 -38.27
N LEU A 19 -36.62 -0.98 -39.09
CA LEU A 19 -35.73 0.19 -39.07
C LEU A 19 -35.86 1.03 -37.79
N ILE A 20 -37.07 1.12 -37.21
CA ILE A 20 -37.30 1.81 -35.94
C ILE A 20 -36.80 0.97 -34.75
N PHE A 21 -36.94 -0.37 -34.80
CA PHE A 21 -36.37 -1.26 -33.79
C PHE A 21 -34.84 -1.41 -33.89
N CYS A 22 -34.24 -1.30 -35.08
CA CYS A 22 -32.78 -1.37 -35.26
C CYS A 22 -32.05 -0.05 -34.95
N ASN A 23 -32.73 1.11 -35.02
CA ASN A 23 -32.17 2.40 -34.59
C ASN A 23 -32.56 2.80 -33.16
N GLY A 24 -33.32 1.95 -32.46
CA GLY A 24 -33.79 2.14 -31.08
C GLY A 24 -32.94 1.47 -30.01
N VAL A 25 -31.82 0.82 -30.37
CA VAL A 25 -30.80 0.46 -29.37
C VAL A 25 -29.99 1.72 -29.08
N LEU A 26 -30.61 2.62 -28.32
CA LEU A 26 -29.88 3.57 -27.50
C LEU A 26 -28.85 2.73 -26.73
N SER A 27 -27.58 2.87 -27.11
CA SER A 27 -26.47 2.53 -26.24
C SER A 27 -26.60 3.49 -25.05
N VAL A 28 -27.42 3.08 -24.08
CA VAL A 28 -27.28 3.51 -22.71
C VAL A 28 -25.89 2.99 -22.35
N ARG A 29 -24.87 3.86 -22.46
CA ARG A 29 -23.71 3.72 -21.59
C ARG A 29 -24.33 3.72 -20.20
N ALA A 30 -24.47 2.54 -19.60
CA ALA A 30 -24.55 2.49 -18.16
C ALA A 30 -23.34 3.31 -17.71
N GLU A 31 -23.58 4.45 -17.06
CA GLU A 31 -22.54 4.99 -16.21
C GLU A 31 -22.20 3.83 -15.29
N ASN A 32 -21.00 3.26 -15.44
CA ASN A 32 -20.53 2.20 -14.57
C ASN A 32 -20.54 2.81 -13.17
N GLU A 33 -21.58 2.52 -12.40
CA GLU A 33 -21.72 3.00 -11.04
C GLU A 33 -20.55 2.41 -10.24
N PHE A 34 -19.72 3.26 -9.64
CA PHE A 34 -18.60 2.82 -8.82
C PHE A 34 -19.00 2.80 -7.35
N ILE A 35 -18.51 1.82 -6.61
CA ILE A 35 -18.62 1.73 -5.16
C ILE A 35 -17.22 1.70 -4.52
N SER A 36 -17.14 2.13 -3.27
CA SER A 36 -15.91 2.03 -2.49
C SER A 36 -15.61 0.57 -2.13
N ALA A 37 -14.40 0.14 -2.46
CA ALA A 37 -13.81 -1.12 -2.02
C ALA A 37 -13.23 -1.03 -0.60
N VAL A 38 -13.02 0.17 -0.08
CA VAL A 38 -12.57 0.42 1.29
C VAL A 38 -13.74 0.61 2.26
N GLY A 39 -13.54 0.25 3.52
CA GLY A 39 -14.52 0.45 4.58
C GLY A 39 -14.72 1.91 5.01
N ASP A 40 -13.68 2.72 4.89
CA ASP A 40 -13.67 4.16 5.21
C ASP A 40 -13.49 4.99 3.93
N SER A 41 -14.52 4.99 3.07
CA SER A 41 -14.53 5.71 1.78
C SER A 41 -14.14 7.18 1.94
N GLY A 42 -13.08 7.57 1.24
CA GLY A 42 -12.53 8.93 1.26
C GLY A 42 -12.00 9.37 2.63
N MET A 43 -11.75 8.43 3.54
CA MET A 43 -11.34 8.69 4.93
C MET A 43 -12.30 9.62 5.69
N ARG A 44 -13.61 9.45 5.47
CA ARG A 44 -14.64 10.38 5.97
C ARG A 44 -15.27 9.96 7.29
N ARG A 45 -15.04 8.74 7.78
CA ARG A 45 -15.65 8.25 9.00
C ARG A 45 -14.99 8.89 10.24
N ASP A 46 -15.77 9.45 11.16
CA ASP A 46 -15.21 10.02 12.41
C ASP A 46 -14.61 8.96 13.34
N ASN A 47 -15.18 7.75 13.34
CA ASN A 47 -14.68 6.62 14.13
C ASN A 47 -13.49 5.97 13.40
N LEU A 48 -12.33 6.63 13.45
CA LEU A 48 -11.12 6.19 12.79
C LEU A 48 -10.68 4.81 13.29
N ARG A 49 -10.04 4.07 12.40
CA ARG A 49 -9.33 2.83 12.68
C ARG A 49 -7.98 2.91 11.99
N VAL A 50 -6.92 2.94 12.77
CA VAL A 50 -5.55 2.98 12.26
C VAL A 50 -4.69 1.99 13.03
N ALA A 51 -3.83 1.27 12.33
CA ALA A 51 -2.80 0.45 12.94
C ALA A 51 -1.43 0.85 12.41
N ILE A 52 -0.40 0.43 13.13
CA ILE A 52 0.98 0.56 12.73
C ILE A 52 1.68 -0.79 12.85
N GLU A 53 2.48 -1.09 11.85
CA GLU A 53 3.37 -2.21 11.82
C GLU A 53 4.80 -1.80 11.47
N SER A 54 5.78 -2.58 11.94
CA SER A 54 7.16 -2.48 11.49
C SER A 54 7.76 -3.84 11.19
N TRP A 55 8.68 -3.83 10.24
CA TRP A 55 9.42 -4.99 9.76
C TRP A 55 10.90 -4.70 9.54
N ASN A 56 11.73 -5.75 9.61
CA ASN A 56 13.10 -5.71 9.11
C ASN A 56 13.14 -5.95 7.58
N GLN A 57 14.33 -6.05 7.01
CA GLN A 57 14.50 -6.19 5.56
C GLN A 57 13.73 -7.37 4.95
N CYS A 58 13.59 -8.49 5.65
CA CYS A 58 12.91 -9.68 5.12
C CYS A 58 11.46 -9.86 5.59
N ASN A 59 10.78 -8.78 6.01
CA ASN A 59 9.41 -8.84 6.54
C ASN A 59 9.26 -9.76 7.76
N GLU A 60 10.29 -9.76 8.62
CA GLU A 60 10.26 -10.42 9.92
C GLU A 60 10.47 -9.39 11.04
N VAL A 61 10.13 -9.76 12.27
CA VAL A 61 10.44 -8.95 13.45
C VAL A 61 11.89 -9.15 13.85
N GLY A 62 12.33 -10.41 13.93
CA GLY A 62 13.67 -10.82 14.33
C GLY A 62 13.95 -10.62 15.81
N GLU A 63 13.90 -9.38 16.31
CA GLU A 63 14.07 -9.01 17.72
C GLU A 63 13.13 -7.84 18.09
N GLU A 64 12.49 -7.90 19.27
CA GLU A 64 11.64 -6.80 19.75
C GLU A 64 12.47 -5.64 20.33
N ALA A 65 11.95 -4.42 20.14
CA ALA A 65 12.44 -3.27 20.88
C ALA A 65 11.98 -3.39 22.34
N LEU A 66 12.94 -3.60 23.26
CA LEU A 66 12.68 -3.85 24.68
C LEU A 66 11.74 -2.82 25.36
N GLN A 67 11.74 -1.58 24.88
CA GLN A 67 10.94 -0.49 25.45
C GLN A 67 9.47 -0.50 25.03
N THR A 68 9.16 -1.01 23.83
CA THR A 68 7.82 -0.89 23.22
C THR A 68 7.17 -2.23 22.89
N GLY A 69 7.92 -3.34 23.00
CA GLY A 69 7.39 -4.69 22.78
C GLY A 69 7.20 -5.02 21.30
N SER A 70 6.17 -5.80 21.01
CA SER A 70 5.85 -6.21 19.64
C SER A 70 5.59 -4.99 18.76
N PRO A 71 6.15 -4.92 17.53
CA PRO A 71 6.04 -3.78 16.61
C PRO A 71 4.66 -3.66 15.94
N ARG A 72 3.60 -3.94 16.69
CA ARG A 72 2.20 -3.82 16.27
C ARG A 72 1.45 -3.00 17.30
N ALA A 73 0.79 -1.94 16.85
CA ALA A 73 -0.08 -1.14 17.68
C ALA A 73 -1.27 -0.63 16.86
N ALA A 74 -2.36 -0.24 17.52
CA ALA A 74 -3.53 0.30 16.87
C ALA A 74 -4.21 1.40 17.71
N ASP A 75 -4.91 2.29 17.01
CA ASP A 75 -5.82 3.28 17.55
C ASP A 75 -7.19 3.13 16.88
N CYS A 76 -8.16 2.68 17.66
CA CYS A 76 -9.50 2.39 17.21
C CYS A 76 -10.48 2.82 18.30
N PHE A 77 -11.40 3.73 17.96
CA PHE A 77 -12.33 4.28 18.94
C PHE A 77 -13.71 4.56 18.35
N ASP A 78 -14.72 4.51 19.20
CA ASP A 78 -16.06 4.95 18.84
C ASP A 78 -16.39 6.27 19.53
N ILE A 79 -17.08 7.14 18.80
CA ILE A 79 -17.54 8.42 19.30
C ILE A 79 -19.03 8.31 19.65
N TYR A 80 -19.36 8.68 20.88
CA TYR A 80 -20.73 8.77 21.37
C TYR A 80 -21.04 10.19 21.81
N LYS A 81 -22.29 10.63 21.62
CA LYS A 81 -22.77 11.88 22.23
C LYS A 81 -22.88 11.69 23.74
N ALA A 82 -22.36 12.63 24.52
CA ALA A 82 -22.52 12.61 25.96
C ALA A 82 -23.99 12.80 26.32
N THR A 83 -24.52 11.95 27.21
CA THR A 83 -25.89 12.09 27.72
C THR A 83 -25.96 13.33 28.62
N PRO A 84 -26.96 14.22 28.45
CA PRO A 84 -27.19 15.31 29.39
C PRO A 84 -27.44 14.71 30.78
N GLN A 85 -26.70 15.14 31.80
CA GLN A 85 -27.07 14.78 33.18
C GLN A 85 -28.42 15.44 33.51
N PRO A 86 -29.37 14.72 34.14
CA PRO A 86 -30.58 15.35 34.68
C PRO A 86 -30.16 16.43 35.70
N GLN A 87 -30.79 17.59 35.58
CA GLN A 87 -30.52 18.82 36.35
C GLN A 87 -30.39 18.52 37.86
N GLY A 88 -29.15 18.46 38.35
CA GLY A 88 -28.81 18.34 39.76
C GLY A 88 -27.44 18.95 40.01
N GLU A 89 -27.45 20.11 40.69
CA GLU A 89 -26.31 20.92 41.15
C GLU A 89 -25.18 21.20 40.14
N VAL A 90 -25.23 22.42 39.59
CA VAL A 90 -24.19 23.02 38.74
C VAL A 90 -22.90 23.17 39.55
N CYS A 91 -21.98 22.22 39.39
CA CYS A 91 -20.60 22.39 39.80
C CYS A 91 -19.82 23.09 38.67
N PHE A 92 -19.27 24.27 38.93
CA PHE A 92 -18.54 25.13 37.97
C PHE A 92 -17.24 24.51 37.39
N CYS A 93 -16.92 23.26 37.74
CA CYS A 93 -15.73 22.54 37.28
C CYS A 93 -16.01 21.55 36.12
N ASN A 94 -17.27 21.32 35.74
CA ASN A 94 -17.64 20.32 34.74
C ASN A 94 -18.01 20.97 33.39
N GLN A 95 -17.00 21.30 32.58
CA GLN A 95 -17.23 21.38 31.14
C GLN A 95 -17.49 19.96 30.64
N GLN A 96 -18.75 19.54 30.67
CA GLN A 96 -19.13 18.23 30.17
C GLN A 96 -18.86 18.19 28.67
N LEU A 97 -17.88 17.39 28.26
CA LEU A 97 -17.53 17.22 26.85
C LEU A 97 -18.77 16.75 26.09
N PRO A 98 -19.13 17.38 24.95
CA PRO A 98 -20.32 17.01 24.20
C PRO A 98 -20.24 15.60 23.60
N TYR A 99 -19.04 15.03 23.52
CA TYR A 99 -18.77 13.71 22.98
C TYR A 99 -17.78 12.95 23.87
N VAL A 100 -17.93 11.63 23.89
CA VAL A 100 -17.03 10.67 24.56
C VAL A 100 -16.41 9.78 23.52
N LEU A 101 -15.08 9.65 23.56
CA LEU A 101 -14.31 8.70 22.74
C LEU A 101 -14.06 7.44 23.56
N VAL A 102 -14.56 6.30 23.08
CA VAL A 102 -14.36 5.00 23.70
C VAL A 102 -13.35 4.22 22.87
N HIS A 103 -12.13 4.12 23.38
CA HIS A 103 -11.04 3.38 22.77
C HIS A 103 -11.26 1.88 22.92
N ARG A 104 -11.22 1.15 21.80
CA ARG A 104 -11.34 -0.32 21.72
C ARG A 104 -10.01 -1.02 21.97
N VAL A 105 -8.92 -0.34 21.62
CA VAL A 105 -7.54 -0.78 21.88
C VAL A 105 -7.00 0.05 23.03
N THR A 106 -6.53 -0.63 24.07
CA THR A 106 -6.00 -0.05 25.30
C THR A 106 -4.47 0.01 25.25
N GLU A 107 -3.88 0.77 26.18
CA GLU A 107 -2.42 0.85 26.28
C GLU A 107 -1.80 -0.51 26.58
N GLN A 108 -2.50 -1.36 27.34
CA GLN A 108 -2.06 -2.73 27.62
C GLN A 108 -2.00 -3.58 26.35
N ASP A 109 -2.99 -3.45 25.46
CA ASP A 109 -3.01 -4.19 24.19
C ASP A 109 -1.82 -3.78 23.30
N ASN A 110 -1.57 -2.47 23.20
CA ASN A 110 -0.46 -1.94 22.41
C ASN A 110 0.91 -2.33 22.99
N LYS A 111 1.03 -2.47 24.31
CA LYS A 111 2.28 -2.85 24.99
C LYS A 111 2.56 -4.37 25.05
N LEU A 112 1.65 -5.21 24.55
CA LEU A 112 1.86 -6.66 24.47
C LEU A 112 3.19 -7.00 23.77
N ARG A 113 3.94 -7.92 24.37
CA ARG A 113 5.26 -8.39 23.92
C ARG A 113 5.38 -9.91 24.02
N MET A 114 6.32 -10.46 23.28
CA MET A 114 6.58 -11.90 23.25
C MET A 114 6.67 -12.49 24.67
N GLY A 115 5.96 -13.61 24.89
CA GLY A 115 5.79 -14.26 26.18
C GLY A 115 4.49 -13.89 26.91
N GLU A 116 3.89 -12.72 26.67
CA GLU A 116 2.64 -12.30 27.31
C GLU A 116 1.40 -12.84 26.56
N PRO A 117 0.45 -13.50 27.25
CA PRO A 117 -0.71 -14.08 26.59
C PRO A 117 -1.76 -13.04 26.20
N PHE A 118 -2.46 -13.27 25.09
CA PHE A 118 -3.67 -12.55 24.70
C PHE A 118 -4.70 -13.49 24.06
N PHE A 119 -5.93 -13.00 23.90
CA PHE A 119 -7.02 -13.79 23.33
C PHE A 119 -6.74 -14.18 21.88
N GLY A 120 -6.78 -15.48 21.59
CA GLY A 120 -6.53 -16.02 20.24
C GLY A 120 -5.07 -16.35 19.93
N LEU A 121 -4.14 -16.07 20.86
CA LEU A 121 -2.73 -16.44 20.72
C LEU A 121 -2.53 -17.96 20.75
N GLN A 122 -1.80 -18.50 19.78
CA GLN A 122 -1.42 -19.91 19.74
C GLN A 122 -0.21 -20.19 20.64
N ALA A 123 -0.16 -21.40 21.21
CA ALA A 123 0.90 -21.79 22.14
C ALA A 123 2.31 -21.75 21.49
N GLU A 124 2.41 -22.10 20.21
CA GLU A 124 3.66 -22.06 19.45
C GLU A 124 4.13 -20.63 19.15
N SER A 125 3.19 -19.69 19.04
CA SER A 125 3.46 -18.28 18.75
C SER A 125 3.88 -17.51 19.99
N GLN A 126 3.57 -17.99 21.20
CA GLN A 126 3.86 -17.28 22.45
C GLN A 126 5.33 -16.92 22.63
N PHE A 127 6.25 -17.77 22.16
CA PHE A 127 7.70 -17.58 22.30
C PHE A 127 8.43 -17.42 20.95
N ASN A 128 7.67 -17.22 19.87
CA ASN A 128 8.22 -16.90 18.55
C ASN A 128 7.83 -15.46 18.22
N VAL A 129 8.83 -14.59 18.15
CA VAL A 129 8.62 -13.15 17.99
C VAL A 129 7.90 -12.76 16.69
N ASP A 130 8.20 -13.46 15.60
CA ASP A 130 7.62 -13.20 14.29
C ASP A 130 6.14 -13.62 14.26
N LEU A 131 5.85 -14.84 14.74
CA LEU A 131 4.48 -15.35 14.86
C LEU A 131 3.65 -14.54 15.86
N TYR A 132 4.26 -14.13 16.99
CA TYR A 132 3.60 -13.32 18.01
C TYR A 132 3.11 -12.00 17.43
N ALA A 133 3.95 -11.31 16.66
CA ALA A 133 3.57 -10.04 16.03
C ALA A 133 2.46 -10.23 14.98
N ALA A 134 2.57 -11.27 14.14
CA ALA A 134 1.52 -11.60 13.17
C ALA A 134 0.17 -11.87 13.87
N GLU A 135 0.15 -12.67 14.94
CA GLU A 135 -1.09 -12.95 15.68
C GLU A 135 -1.59 -11.75 16.48
N LYS A 136 -0.70 -10.89 16.98
CA LYS A 136 -1.07 -9.63 17.63
C LYS A 136 -1.81 -8.71 16.66
N GLU A 137 -1.39 -8.63 15.39
CA GLU A 137 -2.14 -7.89 14.37
C GLU A 137 -3.56 -8.44 14.19
N LEU A 138 -3.72 -9.76 14.13
CA LEU A 138 -5.05 -10.39 14.05
C LEU A 138 -5.92 -10.06 15.28
N TYR A 139 -5.32 -10.07 16.47
CA TYR A 139 -5.97 -9.68 17.71
C TYR A 139 -6.42 -8.21 17.70
N LEU A 140 -5.54 -7.28 17.32
CA LEU A 140 -5.87 -5.86 17.19
C LEU A 140 -6.95 -5.64 16.12
N GLY A 141 -6.85 -6.33 14.98
CA GLY A 141 -7.85 -6.33 13.92
C GLY A 141 -9.22 -6.78 14.41
N PHE A 142 -9.29 -7.84 15.21
CA PHE A 142 -10.53 -8.30 15.84
C PHE A 142 -11.16 -7.22 16.75
N LYS A 143 -10.36 -6.53 17.57
CA LYS A 143 -10.88 -5.43 18.42
C LYS A 143 -11.37 -4.24 17.59
N CYS A 144 -10.67 -3.93 16.50
CA CYS A 144 -10.93 -2.78 15.64
C CYS A 144 -12.06 -3.02 14.62
N GLN A 145 -12.47 -4.27 14.42
CA GLN A 145 -13.38 -4.67 13.35
C GLN A 145 -14.67 -3.84 13.31
N VAL A 146 -15.06 -3.48 12.10
CA VAL A 146 -16.32 -2.84 11.77
C VAL A 146 -17.09 -3.78 10.84
N GLU A 147 -18.29 -4.15 11.25
CA GLU A 147 -19.21 -4.93 10.43
C GLU A 147 -19.71 -4.07 9.26
N ASP A 148 -19.62 -4.62 8.04
CA ASP A 148 -19.99 -3.94 6.80
C ASP A 148 -20.30 -4.96 5.70
N THR A 149 -20.85 -4.49 4.59
CA THR A 149 -21.16 -5.29 3.39
C THR A 149 -20.21 -4.90 2.24
N PRO A 150 -19.67 -5.88 1.47
CA PRO A 150 -19.92 -7.32 1.56
C PRO A 150 -19.15 -8.03 2.69
N ASN A 151 -18.09 -7.42 3.22
CA ASN A 151 -17.24 -8.00 4.25
C ASN A 151 -16.94 -6.97 5.35
N PRO A 152 -16.68 -7.42 6.58
CA PRO A 152 -16.16 -6.57 7.63
C PRO A 152 -14.74 -6.06 7.28
N TRP A 153 -14.33 -4.96 7.91
CA TRP A 153 -13.02 -4.34 7.73
C TRP A 153 -12.43 -3.87 9.06
N GLN A 154 -11.14 -3.54 9.08
CA GLN A 154 -10.40 -3.24 10.31
C GLN A 154 -9.82 -1.82 10.30
N PHE A 155 -8.65 -1.59 9.70
CA PHE A 155 -7.94 -0.32 9.83
C PHE A 155 -7.14 0.06 8.57
N TRP A 156 -6.85 1.35 8.45
CA TRP A 156 -5.74 1.83 7.62
C TRP A 156 -4.42 1.39 8.27
N MET A 157 -3.48 0.89 7.48
CA MET A 157 -2.20 0.41 8.01
C MET A 157 -1.09 1.42 7.72
N ILE A 158 -0.36 1.81 8.76
CA ILE A 158 0.92 2.51 8.65
C ILE A 158 2.00 1.43 8.66
N MET A 159 2.74 1.29 7.57
CA MET A 159 3.85 0.34 7.50
C MET A 159 5.18 1.04 7.57
N LEU A 160 6.03 0.56 8.48
CA LEU A 160 7.43 0.92 8.62
C LEU A 160 8.29 -0.27 8.18
N LYS A 161 9.39 0.01 7.48
CA LYS A 161 10.39 -1.01 7.18
C LYS A 161 11.79 -0.44 7.19
N SER A 162 12.74 -1.27 7.59
CA SER A 162 14.17 -0.97 7.52
C SER A 162 14.85 -1.81 6.46
N GLY A 163 15.62 -1.13 5.61
CA GLY A 163 16.46 -1.72 4.58
C GLY A 163 17.73 -2.40 5.09
N ASN A 164 18.00 -2.28 6.39
CA ASN A 164 19.22 -2.81 6.98
C ASN A 164 19.19 -4.34 7.04
N MET A 165 20.30 -4.98 6.64
CA MET A 165 20.41 -6.43 6.63
C MET A 165 21.77 -6.89 7.15
N ASP A 166 21.76 -7.75 8.17
CA ASP A 166 22.93 -8.49 8.61
C ASP A 166 23.01 -9.83 7.84
N THR A 167 23.85 -9.87 6.81
CA THR A 167 24.04 -11.06 5.98
C THR A 167 24.73 -12.21 6.71
N TYR A 168 25.37 -11.94 7.86
CA TYR A 168 26.01 -12.96 8.69
C TYR A 168 25.08 -13.51 9.77
N ALA A 169 24.04 -12.77 10.15
CA ALA A 169 22.99 -13.28 11.04
C ALA A 169 22.15 -14.39 10.39
N ALA A 170 22.15 -14.48 9.05
CA ALA A 170 21.45 -15.51 8.27
C ALA A 170 19.95 -15.63 8.63
N LYS A 171 19.31 -14.51 8.98
CA LYS A 171 17.88 -14.45 9.34
C LYS A 171 16.97 -14.51 8.11
N CYS A 172 17.34 -13.81 7.05
CA CYS A 172 16.51 -13.72 5.85
C CYS A 172 16.69 -14.93 4.92
N PRO A 173 15.61 -15.55 4.44
CA PRO A 173 15.69 -16.56 3.40
C PRO A 173 16.08 -15.93 2.06
N LYS A 174 16.58 -16.77 1.14
CA LYS A 174 16.82 -16.44 -0.26
C LYS A 174 15.75 -17.11 -1.11
N ASN A 175 14.79 -16.36 -1.66
CA ASN A 175 13.72 -16.92 -2.50
C ASN A 175 12.97 -18.09 -1.81
N GLY A 176 12.61 -17.94 -0.54
CA GLY A 176 11.94 -18.99 0.25
C GLY A 176 12.85 -20.05 0.85
N HIS A 177 14.14 -20.08 0.47
CA HIS A 177 15.09 -21.07 0.96
C HIS A 177 15.97 -20.49 2.07
N ARG A 178 16.07 -21.20 3.20
CA ARG A 178 17.03 -20.84 4.25
C ARG A 178 18.45 -20.89 3.71
N VAL A 179 19.22 -19.86 3.99
CA VAL A 179 20.64 -19.77 3.61
C VAL A 179 21.49 -19.51 4.84
N GLY A 180 22.75 -19.92 4.79
CA GLY A 180 23.73 -19.59 5.83
C GLY A 180 24.30 -18.17 5.66
N PRO A 181 25.22 -17.78 6.55
CA PRO A 181 25.95 -16.53 6.46
C PRO A 181 26.63 -16.36 5.08
N PHE A 182 26.58 -15.14 4.52
CA PHE A 182 27.25 -14.83 3.26
C PHE A 182 27.90 -13.44 3.28
N PRO A 183 29.04 -13.25 2.57
CA PRO A 183 29.68 -11.94 2.50
C PRO A 183 28.80 -10.96 1.72
N ASP A 184 28.54 -9.79 2.31
CA ASP A 184 27.90 -8.70 1.60
C ASP A 184 28.89 -8.01 0.66
N GLN A 185 28.45 -7.72 -0.57
CA GLN A 185 29.20 -6.90 -1.53
C GLN A 185 28.82 -5.41 -1.38
N ASN A 186 28.69 -4.94 -0.15
CA ASN A 186 28.15 -3.61 0.21
C ASN A 186 26.76 -3.32 -0.39
N SER A 187 25.94 -4.36 -0.54
CA SER A 187 24.58 -4.23 -1.07
C SER A 187 23.59 -3.81 0.02
N PHE A 188 23.86 -4.03 1.30
CA PHE A 188 22.93 -3.71 2.38
C PHE A 188 23.63 -2.92 3.51
N PRO A 189 23.04 -1.80 3.98
CA PRO A 189 23.57 -1.09 5.12
C PRO A 189 23.41 -1.93 6.39
N CYS A 190 24.47 -2.08 7.17
CA CYS A 190 24.40 -2.67 8.50
C CYS A 190 25.63 -2.25 9.33
N PHE A 191 25.39 -1.92 10.60
CA PHE A 191 26.44 -1.54 11.56
C PHE A 191 26.81 -2.69 12.51
N GLY A 192 26.45 -3.94 12.15
CA GLY A 192 26.63 -5.13 12.96
C GLY A 192 25.41 -5.46 13.82
N LYS A 193 25.65 -6.10 14.98
CA LYS A 193 24.59 -6.58 15.88
C LYS A 193 23.58 -5.47 16.19
N GLY A 194 22.30 -5.77 15.96
CA GLY A 194 21.18 -4.84 16.16
C GLY A 194 20.81 -4.01 14.93
N CYS A 195 21.48 -4.14 13.80
CA CYS A 195 21.09 -3.39 12.58
C CYS A 195 19.73 -3.82 12.00
N MET A 196 19.34 -5.08 12.21
CA MET A 196 18.04 -5.65 11.82
C MET A 196 16.99 -5.60 12.94
N ASN A 197 16.99 -4.54 13.75
CA ASN A 197 16.06 -4.38 14.85
C ASN A 197 14.77 -3.65 14.43
N GLN A 198 13.77 -3.68 15.29
CA GLN A 198 12.54 -2.91 15.15
C GLN A 198 12.67 -1.50 15.75
N PRO A 199 11.87 -0.53 15.29
CA PRO A 199 11.80 0.77 15.90
C PRO A 199 11.04 0.73 17.22
N SER A 200 11.33 1.68 18.09
CA SER A 200 10.41 2.04 19.17
C SER A 200 9.13 2.59 18.55
N ILE A 201 7.96 2.20 19.04
CA ILE A 201 6.67 2.78 18.64
C ILE A 201 5.97 3.37 19.87
N TYR A 202 5.77 4.67 19.87
CA TYR A 202 5.00 5.42 20.86
C TYR A 202 3.66 5.86 20.27
N HIS A 203 2.64 5.93 21.13
CA HIS A 203 1.27 6.21 20.71
C HIS A 203 0.66 7.33 21.54
N ASP A 204 0.30 8.42 20.88
CA ASP A 204 -0.58 9.45 21.40
C ASP A 204 -2.01 9.12 20.96
N TYR A 205 -2.80 8.54 21.87
CA TYR A 205 -4.21 8.19 21.62
C TYR A 205 -5.02 9.36 21.08
N THR A 206 -5.93 9.03 20.15
CA THR A 206 -6.83 10.00 19.56
C THR A 206 -7.68 10.67 20.63
N LYS A 207 -7.67 12.00 20.64
CA LYS A 207 -8.42 12.85 21.57
C LYS A 207 -9.21 13.91 20.80
N LEU A 208 -10.34 14.31 21.37
CA LEU A 208 -11.09 15.47 20.91
C LEU A 208 -10.53 16.73 21.58
N GLN A 209 -10.04 17.66 20.76
CA GLN A 209 -9.49 18.94 21.17
C GLN A 209 -10.57 20.02 21.06
N LEU A 210 -10.81 20.72 22.17
CA LEU A 210 -11.71 21.87 22.25
C LEU A 210 -10.92 23.19 22.14
N PRO A 211 -11.55 24.28 21.65
CA PRO A 211 -12.97 24.42 21.26
C PRO A 211 -13.30 23.98 19.83
N ASP A 212 -12.29 23.74 18.99
CA ASP A 212 -12.46 23.58 17.53
C ASP A 212 -13.00 22.21 17.10
N MET A 213 -13.22 21.30 18.05
CA MET A 213 -13.75 19.95 17.83
C MET A 213 -12.87 19.12 16.88
N ILE A 214 -11.56 19.27 17.04
CA ILE A 214 -10.55 18.57 16.24
C ILE A 214 -10.22 17.24 16.91
N LEU A 215 -10.40 16.14 16.19
CA LEU A 215 -9.88 14.84 16.59
C LEU A 215 -8.43 14.75 16.13
N LYS A 216 -7.53 14.34 17.02
CA LYS A 216 -6.10 14.21 16.72
C LYS A 216 -5.45 13.08 17.48
N GLY A 217 -4.63 12.28 16.80
CA GLY A 217 -3.80 11.23 17.38
C GLY A 217 -2.51 11.07 16.59
N ARG A 218 -1.56 10.26 17.11
CA ARG A 218 -0.25 10.08 16.49
C ARG A 218 0.44 8.78 16.87
N PHE A 219 1.14 8.18 15.91
CA PHE A 219 2.24 7.24 16.16
C PHE A 219 3.58 7.90 15.86
N PHE A 220 4.60 7.64 16.68
CA PHE A 220 5.94 8.17 16.45
C PHE A 220 7.02 7.32 17.11
N GLY A 221 8.27 7.47 16.67
CA GLY A 221 9.36 6.67 17.20
C GLY A 221 10.65 6.77 16.39
N SER A 222 11.56 5.82 16.62
CA SER A 222 12.92 5.79 16.06
C SER A 222 13.45 4.36 16.00
N TRP A 223 14.28 4.05 14.99
CA TRP A 223 15.10 2.83 14.99
C TRP A 223 16.36 2.97 15.83
N ASP A 224 16.83 4.20 16.05
CA ASP A 224 17.86 4.50 17.03
C ASP A 224 17.24 4.40 18.43
N LEU A 225 17.20 3.19 19.00
CA LEU A 225 16.51 2.87 20.27
C LEU A 225 17.05 3.61 21.51
N GLU A 226 18.25 4.19 21.40
CA GLU A 226 18.87 5.00 22.45
C GLU A 226 18.55 6.50 22.30
N ALA A 227 17.80 6.89 21.26
CA ALA A 227 17.47 8.29 21.00
C ALA A 227 16.51 8.86 22.05
N ASP A 228 16.84 10.06 22.54
CA ASP A 228 15.95 10.84 23.41
C ASP A 228 14.97 11.67 22.56
N LEU A 229 13.80 11.08 22.29
CA LEU A 229 12.75 11.72 21.49
C LEU A 229 12.10 12.94 22.17
N SER A 230 12.34 13.19 23.46
CA SER A 230 11.84 14.39 24.14
C SER A 230 12.45 15.68 23.57
N ARG A 231 13.61 15.57 22.91
CA ARG A 231 14.33 16.68 22.26
C ARG A 231 13.91 16.88 20.80
N GLY A 232 12.93 16.13 20.30
CA GLY A 232 12.51 16.15 18.90
C GLY A 232 13.55 15.53 17.95
N MET A 233 13.57 15.96 16.68
CA MET A 233 14.48 15.46 15.64
C MET A 233 15.90 16.06 15.74
N VAL A 234 16.45 16.19 16.96
CA VAL A 234 17.77 16.80 17.19
C VAL A 234 18.86 15.73 17.18
N GLY A 235 19.87 15.92 16.33
CA GLY A 235 21.01 15.02 16.19
C GLY A 235 20.89 14.02 15.05
N ASN A 236 21.80 13.06 15.00
CA ASN A 236 21.83 12.00 14.00
C ASN A 236 20.98 10.81 14.48
N ILE A 237 19.67 11.01 14.48
CA ILE A 237 18.68 10.00 14.86
C ILE A 237 17.68 9.81 13.72
N SER A 238 17.25 8.56 13.56
CA SER A 238 16.11 8.22 12.72
C SER A 238 14.84 8.67 13.44
N TYR A 239 13.82 8.99 12.66
CA TYR A 239 12.55 9.41 13.21
C TYR A 239 11.42 9.04 12.26
N HIS A 240 10.34 8.53 12.82
CA HIS A 240 9.07 8.43 12.11
C HIS A 240 7.97 9.07 12.93
N SER A 241 7.00 9.66 12.24
CA SER A 241 5.78 10.16 12.85
C SER A 241 4.66 10.16 11.84
N VAL A 242 3.51 9.62 12.22
CA VAL A 242 2.27 9.76 11.48
C VAL A 242 1.22 10.34 12.42
N THR A 243 0.83 11.57 12.14
CA THR A 243 -0.24 12.27 12.85
C THR A 243 -1.49 12.26 11.99
N TRP A 244 -2.64 11.95 12.57
CA TRP A 244 -3.92 12.08 11.88
C TRP A 244 -4.76 13.14 12.58
N GLU A 245 -5.42 13.97 11.78
CA GLU A 245 -6.34 14.98 12.28
C GLU A 245 -7.56 15.15 11.39
N LYS A 246 -8.68 15.46 12.03
CA LYS A 246 -9.95 15.73 11.36
C LYS A 246 -10.87 16.53 12.27
N LYS A 247 -11.64 17.45 11.70
CA LYS A 247 -12.73 18.10 12.43
C LYS A 247 -13.95 17.16 12.52
N LEU A 248 -14.50 16.98 13.72
CA LEU A 248 -15.60 16.05 13.95
C LEU A 248 -16.80 16.35 13.01
N GLY A 249 -17.24 15.33 12.27
CA GLY A 249 -18.39 15.40 11.36
C GLY A 249 -18.11 16.08 10.01
N GLU A 250 -16.87 16.55 9.77
CA GLU A 250 -16.53 17.34 8.59
C GLU A 250 -15.32 16.77 7.84
N GLY A 251 -15.43 16.70 6.52
CA GLY A 251 -14.29 16.42 5.63
C GLY A 251 -13.69 15.02 5.75
N SER A 252 -12.41 14.94 5.44
CA SER A 252 -11.58 13.74 5.40
C SER A 252 -10.50 13.80 6.47
N TRP A 253 -10.05 12.64 6.98
CA TRP A 253 -8.83 12.59 7.78
C TRP A 253 -7.62 13.01 6.96
N VAL A 254 -6.78 13.85 7.56
CA VAL A 254 -5.48 14.23 7.00
C VAL A 254 -4.41 13.48 7.78
N PHE A 255 -3.71 12.58 7.10
CA PHE A 255 -2.55 11.89 7.64
C PHE A 255 -1.28 12.65 7.26
N HIS A 256 -0.59 13.21 8.25
CA HIS A 256 0.69 13.88 8.11
C HIS A 256 1.83 12.95 8.51
N HIS A 257 2.69 12.65 7.53
CA HIS A 257 3.78 11.70 7.63
C HIS A 257 5.11 12.43 7.68
N VAL A 258 6.00 11.96 8.54
CA VAL A 258 7.40 12.39 8.62
C VAL A 258 8.26 11.15 8.73
N LEU A 259 9.28 11.04 7.86
CA LEU A 259 10.31 10.02 7.93
C LEU A 259 11.68 10.69 7.85
N ARG A 260 12.58 10.30 8.76
CA ARG A 260 13.96 10.76 8.80
C ARG A 260 14.90 9.57 8.93
N THR A 261 15.93 9.54 8.09
CA THR A 261 17.03 8.57 8.18
C THR A 261 18.15 9.06 9.08
N SER A 262 18.97 8.13 9.57
CA SER A 262 20.20 8.39 10.31
C SER A 262 21.39 7.70 9.64
N ALA A 263 22.60 7.96 10.13
CA ALA A 263 23.78 7.23 9.69
C ALA A 263 23.68 5.72 9.95
N LYS A 264 22.98 5.30 11.01
CA LYS A 264 22.76 3.87 11.32
C LYS A 264 21.64 3.26 10.48
N TYR A 265 20.62 4.05 10.15
CA TYR A 265 19.45 3.62 9.38
C TYR A 265 19.27 4.54 8.17
N PRO A 266 20.13 4.41 7.14
CA PRO A 266 20.07 5.23 5.93
C PRO A 266 19.01 4.73 4.94
N TRP A 267 18.42 3.55 5.19
CA TRP A 267 17.42 2.95 4.32
C TRP A 267 16.16 2.63 5.11
N LEU A 268 15.14 3.46 4.94
CA LEU A 268 13.87 3.36 5.68
C LEU A 268 12.68 3.58 4.74
N MET A 269 11.57 2.92 5.06
CA MET A 269 10.30 3.04 4.35
C MET A 269 9.18 3.44 5.31
N LEU A 270 8.26 4.27 4.83
CA LEU A 270 7.03 4.63 5.52
C LEU A 270 5.88 4.75 4.51
N TYR A 271 4.85 3.93 4.68
CA TYR A 271 3.67 3.90 3.81
C TYR A 271 2.36 3.99 4.59
N LEU A 272 1.36 4.55 3.94
CA LEU A 272 -0.05 4.38 4.31
C LEU A 272 -0.68 3.41 3.33
N ARG A 273 -1.32 2.36 3.86
CA ARG A 273 -1.79 1.22 3.09
C ARG A 273 -3.27 0.92 3.30
N SER A 274 -3.89 0.43 2.23
CA SER A 274 -5.20 -0.22 2.23
C SER A 274 -5.05 -1.71 1.97
N ASP A 275 -4.81 -2.48 3.02
CA ASP A 275 -4.63 -3.93 2.94
C ASP A 275 -5.97 -4.69 2.85
N ALA A 276 -5.94 -5.91 2.32
CA ALA A 276 -7.08 -6.82 2.28
C ALA A 276 -7.52 -7.20 3.70
N THR A 277 -8.82 -7.41 3.89
CA THR A 277 -9.37 -7.76 5.21
C THR A 277 -9.07 -9.19 5.65
N HIS A 278 -8.54 -10.02 4.76
CA HIS A 278 -8.12 -11.38 5.04
C HIS A 278 -7.03 -11.85 4.07
N GLY A 279 -6.34 -12.92 4.45
CA GLY A 279 -5.30 -13.53 3.63
C GLY A 279 -3.97 -12.78 3.68
N PHE A 280 -3.10 -13.08 2.72
CA PHE A 280 -1.77 -12.51 2.59
C PHE A 280 -1.84 -11.14 1.91
N SER A 281 -1.14 -10.14 2.47
CA SER A 281 -1.01 -8.84 1.82
C SER A 281 0.37 -8.71 1.18
N GLY A 282 0.41 -8.30 -0.09
CA GLY A 282 1.55 -7.71 -0.82
C GLY A 282 3.01 -7.98 -0.41
N GLY A 283 3.39 -9.18 0.04
CA GLY A 283 4.75 -9.47 0.54
C GLY A 283 4.84 -10.29 1.83
N TYR A 284 3.73 -10.47 2.53
CA TYR A 284 3.65 -11.20 3.78
C TYR A 284 3.18 -12.63 3.57
N HIS A 285 3.92 -13.59 4.13
CA HIS A 285 3.50 -15.00 4.24
C HIS A 285 2.57 -15.24 5.45
N TYR A 286 2.26 -14.19 6.22
CA TYR A 286 1.32 -14.24 7.33
C TYR A 286 -0.05 -13.66 6.93
N PRO A 287 -1.16 -14.22 7.45
CA PRO A 287 -2.46 -13.58 7.33
C PRO A 287 -2.46 -12.18 7.95
N THR A 288 -3.06 -11.21 7.27
CA THR A 288 -3.11 -9.79 7.67
C THR A 288 -4.55 -9.30 7.84
N ARG A 289 -4.73 -8.09 8.39
CA ARG A 289 -6.02 -7.39 8.49
C ARG A 289 -5.92 -5.97 7.96
N GLY A 290 -7.01 -5.44 7.40
CA GLY A 290 -6.93 -4.22 6.62
C GLY A 290 -8.26 -3.52 6.33
N MET A 291 -8.22 -2.61 5.36
CA MET A 291 -9.29 -1.67 5.03
C MET A 291 -10.11 -2.08 3.80
N SER A 292 -9.54 -2.88 2.90
CA SER A 292 -10.12 -3.25 1.60
C SER A 292 -11.13 -4.40 1.74
N LYS A 293 -12.40 -4.06 2.00
CA LYS A 293 -13.52 -5.03 2.10
C LYS A 293 -13.90 -5.69 0.77
N ILE A 294 -13.49 -5.11 -0.34
CA ILE A 294 -13.52 -5.73 -1.68
C ILE A 294 -12.08 -5.71 -2.20
N ILE A 295 -11.56 -6.85 -2.63
CA ILE A 295 -10.20 -6.91 -3.20
C ILE A 295 -10.26 -6.35 -4.63
N PRO A 296 -9.57 -5.24 -4.95
CA PRO A 296 -9.55 -4.69 -6.30
C PRO A 296 -8.87 -5.66 -7.27
N GLU A 297 -9.41 -5.78 -8.49
CA GLU A 297 -8.90 -6.68 -9.52
C GLU A 297 -8.78 -5.95 -10.85
N SER A 298 -7.62 -6.07 -11.50
CA SER A 298 -7.40 -5.48 -12.82
C SER A 298 -8.32 -6.13 -13.87
N PRO A 299 -8.83 -5.36 -14.86
CA PRO A 299 -8.59 -3.93 -15.08
C PRO A 299 -9.55 -2.99 -14.32
N ASN A 300 -10.40 -3.52 -13.44
CA ASN A 300 -11.67 -2.88 -13.08
C ASN A 300 -11.61 -2.16 -11.73
N PHE A 301 -10.73 -1.18 -11.58
CA PHE A 301 -10.76 -0.30 -10.42
C PHE A 301 -9.96 0.99 -10.65
N LYS A 302 -10.34 2.02 -9.90
CA LYS A 302 -9.65 3.31 -9.81
C LYS A 302 -9.24 3.60 -8.39
N VAL A 303 -8.28 4.49 -8.21
CA VAL A 303 -7.86 4.97 -6.89
C VAL A 303 -7.89 6.49 -6.90
N ARG A 304 -8.46 7.08 -5.85
CA ARG A 304 -8.58 8.53 -5.68
C ARG A 304 -7.99 8.93 -4.34
N PHE A 305 -7.22 10.01 -4.30
CA PHE A 305 -6.64 10.56 -3.07
C PHE A 305 -6.11 11.97 -3.32
N THR A 306 -5.95 12.74 -2.25
CA THR A 306 -5.25 14.03 -2.26
C THR A 306 -3.87 13.86 -1.65
N LEU A 307 -2.82 14.25 -2.39
CA LEU A 307 -1.43 14.16 -1.95
C LEU A 307 -0.78 15.55 -1.97
N ASN A 308 -0.01 15.84 -0.92
CA ASN A 308 0.86 17.00 -0.85
C ASN A 308 2.24 16.58 -0.31
N VAL A 309 3.25 16.57 -1.19
CA VAL A 309 4.64 16.33 -0.79
C VAL A 309 5.26 17.64 -0.30
N ILE A 310 5.71 17.65 0.95
CA ILE A 310 6.28 18.84 1.61
C ILE A 310 7.82 18.77 1.56
N LYS A 311 8.39 17.60 1.83
CA LYS A 311 9.83 17.29 1.68
C LYS A 311 10.01 15.93 1.03
N GLY A 312 10.99 15.84 0.14
CA GLY A 312 11.14 14.71 -0.77
C GLY A 312 12.08 13.60 -0.34
N GLY A 313 12.68 13.62 0.87
CA GLY A 313 13.55 12.53 1.32
C GLY A 313 14.91 12.43 0.62
N GLY A 314 15.36 13.49 -0.07
CA GLY A 314 16.66 13.52 -0.76
C GLY A 314 16.61 13.05 -2.21
N PRO A 315 17.75 13.09 -2.93
CA PRO A 315 17.82 12.71 -4.34
C PRO A 315 17.62 11.21 -4.58
N SER A 316 17.94 10.37 -3.58
CA SER A 316 17.83 8.91 -3.67
C SER A 316 16.47 8.38 -3.21
N SER A 317 15.56 9.25 -2.74
CA SER A 317 14.24 8.83 -2.29
C SER A 317 13.37 8.37 -3.45
N GLN A 318 12.75 7.22 -3.28
CA GLN A 318 11.70 6.70 -4.13
C GLN A 318 10.38 7.02 -3.44
N PHE A 319 9.73 8.10 -3.85
CA PHE A 319 8.39 8.43 -3.37
C PHE A 319 7.37 7.82 -4.33
N TYR A 320 6.64 6.84 -3.84
CA TYR A 320 5.63 6.14 -4.62
C TYR A 320 4.31 6.91 -4.55
N LEU A 321 3.89 7.44 -5.71
CA LEU A 321 2.53 7.94 -5.88
C LEU A 321 1.51 6.81 -5.72
N MET A 322 1.92 5.63 -6.16
CA MET A 322 1.18 4.39 -6.05
C MET A 322 2.20 3.26 -5.94
N ASP A 323 2.11 2.48 -4.87
CA ASP A 323 2.74 1.17 -4.72
C ASP A 323 1.61 0.16 -4.52
N MET A 324 1.71 -0.99 -5.16
CA MET A 324 0.64 -1.99 -5.17
C MET A 324 1.24 -3.37 -5.00
N GLY A 325 0.81 -4.06 -3.95
CA GLY A 325 1.26 -5.40 -3.62
C GLY A 325 0.25 -6.48 -4.02
N SER A 326 0.75 -7.54 -4.65
CA SER A 326 -0.01 -8.74 -4.98
C SER A 326 0.79 -10.03 -4.85
N CYS A 327 0.13 -11.17 -5.01
CA CYS A 327 0.75 -12.49 -4.99
C CYS A 327 0.07 -13.45 -5.98
N TRP A 328 0.87 -14.08 -6.84
CA TRP A 328 0.47 -15.28 -7.59
C TRP A 328 1.68 -16.14 -7.94
N LYS A 329 1.49 -17.41 -8.27
CA LYS A 329 2.58 -18.29 -8.71
C LYS A 329 2.92 -18.06 -10.19
N ASN A 330 4.13 -18.40 -10.63
CA ASN A 330 4.53 -18.25 -12.05
C ASN A 330 3.66 -19.04 -13.03
N ASN A 331 2.95 -20.07 -12.55
CA ASN A 331 1.99 -20.85 -13.33
C ASN A 331 0.55 -20.29 -13.36
N GLY A 332 0.35 -19.06 -12.86
CA GLY A 332 -0.93 -18.37 -12.85
C GLY A 332 -1.89 -18.75 -11.72
N LYS A 333 -1.54 -19.73 -10.88
CA LYS A 333 -2.35 -20.08 -9.70
C LYS A 333 -2.24 -19.01 -8.61
N PRO A 334 -3.29 -18.84 -7.78
CA PRO A 334 -3.19 -18.02 -6.57
C PRO A 334 -2.08 -18.51 -5.63
N CYS A 335 -1.58 -17.59 -4.81
CA CYS A 335 -0.68 -17.94 -3.72
C CYS A 335 -1.39 -18.76 -2.64
N ASP A 336 -0.62 -19.62 -1.95
CA ASP A 336 -1.11 -20.54 -0.92
C ASP A 336 -0.26 -20.52 0.37
N GLY A 337 0.72 -19.62 0.45
CA GLY A 337 1.64 -19.49 1.58
C GLY A 337 2.93 -20.28 1.39
N ASN A 338 3.10 -21.01 0.28
CA ASN A 338 4.36 -21.69 -0.01
C ASN A 338 5.39 -20.71 -0.56
N VAL A 339 6.25 -20.23 0.34
CA VAL A 339 7.30 -19.22 0.09
C VAL A 339 8.31 -19.58 -1.00
N THR A 340 8.40 -20.84 -1.44
CA THR A 340 9.31 -21.24 -2.54
C THR A 340 8.67 -21.10 -3.92
N SER A 341 7.34 -21.12 -3.99
CA SER A 341 6.58 -21.12 -5.25
C SER A 341 5.71 -19.87 -5.43
N ASP A 342 5.30 -19.25 -4.33
CA ASP A 342 4.60 -17.98 -4.33
C ASP A 342 5.54 -16.87 -4.79
N VAL A 343 5.00 -15.88 -5.49
CA VAL A 343 5.78 -14.74 -5.99
C VAL A 343 5.02 -13.47 -5.66
N THR A 344 5.64 -12.63 -4.85
CA THR A 344 5.14 -11.28 -4.55
C THR A 344 5.41 -10.37 -5.72
N ARG A 345 4.46 -9.49 -6.03
CA ARG A 345 4.56 -8.59 -7.16
C ARG A 345 4.21 -7.18 -6.78
N TYR A 346 5.07 -6.26 -7.21
CA TYR A 346 4.93 -4.84 -6.98
C TYR A 346 4.77 -4.06 -8.29
N SER A 347 3.83 -3.12 -8.27
CA SER A 347 3.62 -2.13 -9.33
C SER A 347 3.79 -0.74 -8.73
N GLU A 348 4.87 -0.06 -9.07
CA GLU A 348 5.31 1.14 -8.35
C GLU A 348 5.48 2.33 -9.32
N MET A 349 4.95 3.50 -8.97
CA MET A 349 5.17 4.75 -9.70
C MET A 349 5.97 5.73 -8.84
N ILE A 350 7.22 6.01 -9.23
CA ILE A 350 8.09 6.94 -8.52
C ILE A 350 7.89 8.35 -9.06
N ILE A 351 7.57 9.33 -8.19
CA ILE A 351 7.33 10.72 -8.60
C ILE A 351 8.44 11.71 -8.21
N ASN A 352 9.51 11.24 -7.54
CA ASN A 352 10.68 12.08 -7.31
C ASN A 352 11.30 12.49 -8.65
N PRO A 353 11.37 13.80 -8.99
CA PRO A 353 11.87 14.27 -10.28
C PRO A 353 13.36 13.99 -10.49
N ASN A 354 14.12 13.72 -9.43
CA ASN A 354 15.53 13.37 -9.52
C ASN A 354 15.76 11.91 -9.95
N THR A 355 14.72 11.07 -9.90
CA THR A 355 14.82 9.67 -10.32
C THR A 355 14.89 9.57 -11.84
N THR A 356 15.98 8.99 -12.34
CA THR A 356 16.19 8.73 -13.76
C THR A 356 15.85 7.29 -14.11
N SER A 357 15.41 7.06 -15.34
CA SER A 357 15.22 5.69 -15.86
C SER A 357 16.55 4.92 -15.82
N TRP A 358 16.55 3.63 -15.44
CA TRP A 358 17.68 2.72 -15.67
C TRP A 358 17.47 1.86 -16.92
N CYS A 359 16.20 1.71 -17.31
CA CYS A 359 15.81 1.03 -18.54
C CYS A 359 16.12 1.89 -19.77
N HIS A 360 17.08 1.45 -20.58
CA HIS A 360 17.51 2.15 -21.79
C HIS A 360 17.84 1.16 -22.91
N ALA A 361 17.93 1.65 -24.14
CA ALA A 361 18.25 0.81 -25.32
C ALA A 361 19.60 0.06 -25.19
N ASN A 362 20.53 0.58 -24.39
CA ASN A 362 21.82 -0.05 -24.09
C ASN A 362 21.84 -0.85 -22.77
N ASN A 363 20.72 -0.89 -22.03
CA ASN A 363 20.59 -1.54 -20.73
C ASN A 363 19.24 -2.26 -20.62
N LEU A 364 19.06 -3.30 -21.44
CA LEU A 364 17.78 -4.00 -21.59
C LEU A 364 17.44 -4.96 -20.45
N ASN A 365 18.43 -5.38 -19.64
CA ASN A 365 18.25 -6.33 -18.54
C ASN A 365 17.30 -5.82 -17.44
N VAL A 366 17.18 -4.49 -17.29
CA VAL A 366 16.27 -3.83 -16.34
C VAL A 366 15.02 -3.25 -17.03
N CYS A 367 14.79 -3.60 -18.30
CA CYS A 367 13.58 -3.24 -19.03
C CYS A 367 12.60 -4.41 -19.07
N PRO A 368 11.29 -4.17 -18.91
CA PRO A 368 10.30 -5.22 -19.14
C PRO A 368 10.36 -5.65 -20.61
N PRO A 369 10.19 -6.95 -20.93
CA PRO A 369 10.25 -7.45 -22.31
C PRO A 369 9.27 -6.76 -23.26
N TYR A 370 8.11 -6.35 -22.77
CA TYR A 370 7.09 -5.68 -23.57
C TYR A 370 6.51 -4.46 -22.86
N HIS A 371 6.24 -3.42 -23.65
CA HIS A 371 5.31 -2.36 -23.31
C HIS A 371 3.97 -2.63 -24.01
N THR A 372 2.86 -2.42 -23.31
CA THR A 372 1.51 -2.48 -23.89
C THR A 372 0.89 -1.09 -23.84
N PHE A 373 0.59 -0.53 -25.01
CA PHE A 373 -0.10 0.75 -25.12
C PHE A 373 -1.58 0.62 -24.73
N PRO A 374 -2.27 1.73 -24.39
CA PRO A 374 -3.69 1.71 -24.03
C PRO A 374 -4.61 1.06 -25.08
N ASN A 375 -4.24 1.14 -26.35
CA ASN A 375 -4.98 0.51 -27.46
C ASN A 375 -4.70 -1.01 -27.62
N GLY A 376 -3.93 -1.62 -26.71
CA GLY A 376 -3.54 -3.03 -26.73
C GLY A 376 -2.33 -3.36 -27.61
N THR A 377 -1.75 -2.38 -28.31
CA THR A 377 -0.54 -2.60 -29.13
C THR A 377 0.63 -2.94 -28.23
N ARG A 378 1.30 -4.06 -28.51
CA ARG A 378 2.51 -4.48 -27.78
C ARG A 378 3.76 -4.16 -28.59
N VAL A 379 4.75 -3.60 -27.91
CA VAL A 379 6.07 -3.30 -28.47
C VAL A 379 7.12 -3.99 -27.62
N HIS A 380 7.99 -4.75 -28.28
CA HIS A 380 9.10 -5.44 -27.65
C HIS A 380 10.23 -4.45 -27.32
N ARG A 381 10.95 -4.66 -26.21
CA ARG A 381 12.08 -3.81 -25.78
C ARG A 381 13.27 -3.75 -26.75
N ASN A 382 13.31 -4.58 -27.79
CA ASN A 382 14.32 -4.47 -28.86
C ASN A 382 13.91 -3.49 -29.97
N ASP A 383 12.64 -3.08 -30.02
CA ASP A 383 12.17 -2.04 -30.94
C ASP A 383 12.48 -0.66 -30.35
N THR A 384 13.73 -0.25 -30.51
CA THR A 384 14.27 0.98 -29.91
C THR A 384 13.58 2.25 -30.42
N ALA A 385 12.90 2.18 -31.56
CA ALA A 385 12.19 3.31 -32.15
C ALA A 385 10.83 3.58 -31.47
N ARG A 386 10.20 2.54 -30.90
CA ARG A 386 8.84 2.63 -30.35
C ARG A 386 8.74 2.33 -28.85
N PHE A 387 9.70 1.61 -28.27
CA PHE A 387 9.65 1.26 -26.86
C PHE A 387 9.90 2.50 -25.97
N PRO A 388 9.02 2.80 -25.00
CA PRO A 388 9.14 4.01 -24.18
C PRO A 388 10.08 3.78 -22.98
N TYR A 389 11.38 3.64 -23.22
CA TYR A 389 12.40 3.38 -22.18
C TYR A 389 12.30 4.32 -20.98
N ALA A 390 12.16 5.63 -21.23
CA ALA A 390 12.08 6.66 -20.19
C ALA A 390 10.87 6.52 -19.26
N ALA A 391 9.87 5.70 -19.62
CA ALA A 391 8.70 5.43 -18.81
C ALA A 391 8.95 4.40 -17.69
N TYR A 392 10.09 3.71 -17.72
CA TYR A 392 10.44 2.63 -16.80
C TYR A 392 11.71 2.99 -16.03
N HIS A 393 11.66 2.89 -14.70
CA HIS A 393 12.87 2.96 -13.87
C HIS A 393 13.58 1.62 -13.90
N LEU A 394 12.90 0.57 -13.43
CA LEU A 394 13.43 -0.77 -13.23
C LEU A 394 12.33 -1.82 -13.47
N TYR A 395 12.71 -2.90 -14.13
CA TYR A 395 12.01 -4.17 -14.06
C TYR A 395 13.00 -5.23 -13.58
N CYS A 396 12.63 -5.98 -12.54
CA CYS A 396 13.38 -7.16 -12.13
C CYS A 396 12.45 -8.36 -12.04
N SER A 397 12.96 -9.50 -12.49
CA SER A 397 12.22 -10.76 -12.60
C SER A 397 12.28 -11.58 -11.31
N PRO A 398 11.31 -12.49 -11.09
CA PRO A 398 11.32 -13.34 -9.91
C PRO A 398 12.45 -14.37 -9.95
N GLY A 399 13.03 -14.62 -8.78
CA GLY A 399 14.17 -15.54 -8.63
C GLY A 399 13.87 -17.01 -8.91
N ASN A 400 12.59 -17.39 -9.03
CA ASN A 400 12.12 -18.73 -9.38
C ASN A 400 11.50 -18.82 -10.78
N GLY A 401 11.73 -17.83 -11.66
CA GLY A 401 11.28 -17.89 -13.05
C GLY A 401 12.14 -18.83 -13.90
N GLU A 402 11.51 -19.78 -14.61
CA GLU A 402 12.21 -20.81 -15.39
C GLU A 402 12.46 -20.41 -16.86
N HIS A 403 11.69 -19.46 -17.37
CA HIS A 403 11.65 -19.09 -18.80
C HIS A 403 11.83 -17.58 -19.03
N LEU A 404 12.68 -16.96 -18.22
CA LEU A 404 12.99 -15.53 -18.32
C LEU A 404 13.65 -15.20 -19.66
N GLU A 405 13.18 -14.13 -20.31
CA GLU A 405 13.72 -13.67 -21.58
C GLU A 405 15.04 -12.90 -21.35
N ALA A 406 16.15 -13.42 -21.87
CA ALA A 406 17.44 -12.75 -21.79
C ALA A 406 17.53 -11.52 -22.73
N PRO A 407 18.20 -10.43 -22.30
CA PRO A 407 18.83 -10.25 -20.98
C PRO A 407 17.78 -9.91 -19.91
N PHE A 408 17.99 -10.37 -18.68
CA PHE A 408 17.12 -10.07 -17.53
C PHE A 408 17.97 -9.76 -16.29
N ASN A 409 17.34 -9.10 -15.32
CA ASN A 409 17.87 -8.92 -13.98
C ASN A 409 16.91 -9.58 -12.98
N LEU A 410 17.45 -10.27 -11.98
CA LEU A 410 16.62 -10.82 -10.90
C LEU A 410 16.42 -9.76 -9.84
N CYS A 411 15.25 -9.75 -9.21
CA CYS A 411 15.06 -8.94 -8.01
C CYS A 411 15.98 -9.44 -6.89
N ASP A 412 16.25 -8.56 -5.93
CA ASP A 412 16.96 -9.01 -4.75
C ASP A 412 16.17 -10.17 -4.09
N PRO A 413 16.82 -11.24 -3.65
CA PRO A 413 16.11 -12.43 -3.20
C PRO A 413 15.84 -12.42 -1.69
N TYR A 414 16.06 -11.30 -0.99
CA TYR A 414 16.11 -11.22 0.48
C TYR A 414 15.10 -10.24 1.08
N SER A 415 14.62 -9.24 0.34
CA SER A 415 13.66 -8.23 0.84
C SER A 415 12.28 -8.80 1.19
N ASN A 416 11.97 -9.98 0.69
CA ASN A 416 10.73 -10.70 0.97
C ASN A 416 11.08 -12.17 1.27
N PRO A 417 10.28 -12.87 2.11
CA PRO A 417 10.51 -14.28 2.41
C PRO A 417 10.46 -15.16 1.16
N GLN A 418 9.58 -14.84 0.21
CA GLN A 418 9.39 -15.48 -1.09
C GLN A 418 10.03 -14.66 -2.24
N PRO A 419 10.24 -15.26 -3.42
CA PRO A 419 10.64 -14.53 -4.62
C PRO A 419 9.72 -13.34 -4.89
N GLN A 420 10.30 -12.27 -5.45
CA GLN A 420 9.57 -11.06 -5.79
C GLN A 420 9.82 -10.64 -7.23
N GLU A 421 8.86 -9.96 -7.83
CA GLU A 421 8.95 -9.29 -9.12
C GLU A 421 8.53 -7.83 -8.93
N ILE A 422 9.38 -6.89 -9.36
CA ILE A 422 9.13 -5.46 -9.18
C ILE A 422 9.13 -4.80 -10.56
N LEU A 423 8.11 -3.98 -10.79
CA LEU A 423 8.04 -3.09 -11.94
C LEU A 423 7.83 -1.64 -11.48
N GLN A 424 8.88 -0.85 -11.64
CA GLN A 424 8.91 0.57 -11.32
C GLN A 424 8.78 1.41 -12.59
N ILE A 425 7.79 2.29 -12.61
CA ILE A 425 7.53 3.24 -13.70
C ILE A 425 7.80 4.68 -13.26
N LEU A 426 8.00 5.55 -14.24
CA LEU A 426 8.27 6.97 -14.07
C LEU A 426 7.23 7.82 -14.81
N PRO A 427 7.02 9.09 -14.38
CA PRO A 427 6.17 10.04 -15.08
C PRO A 427 6.49 10.12 -16.57
N HIS A 428 5.52 9.81 -17.42
CA HIS A 428 5.71 9.74 -18.87
C HIS A 428 4.38 9.89 -19.61
N PRO A 429 4.34 10.50 -20.81
CA PRO A 429 3.08 10.73 -21.54
C PRO A 429 2.25 9.48 -21.82
N VAL A 430 2.88 8.31 -21.96
CA VAL A 430 2.20 7.03 -22.20
C VAL A 430 1.29 6.61 -21.04
N TRP A 431 1.49 7.18 -19.85
CA TRP A 431 0.63 6.93 -18.68
C TRP A 431 -0.54 7.89 -18.55
N GLY A 432 -0.57 8.95 -19.38
CA GLY A 432 -1.52 10.05 -19.24
C GLY A 432 -2.99 9.63 -19.38
N GLU A 433 -3.30 8.65 -20.23
CA GLU A 433 -4.67 8.14 -20.39
C GLU A 433 -5.19 7.41 -19.14
N TYR A 434 -4.29 7.01 -18.24
CA TYR A 434 -4.63 6.36 -16.96
C TYR A 434 -4.70 7.36 -15.79
N GLY A 435 -4.53 8.67 -16.06
CA GLY A 435 -4.56 9.72 -15.03
C GLY A 435 -3.23 9.95 -14.30
N TYR A 436 -2.19 9.18 -14.62
CA TYR A 436 -0.87 9.28 -14.01
C TYR A 436 -0.06 10.49 -14.52
N PRO A 437 0.96 10.94 -13.75
CA PRO A 437 1.90 11.97 -14.16
C PRO A 437 2.48 11.75 -15.56
N LYS A 438 2.44 12.79 -16.39
CA LYS A 438 2.97 12.77 -17.77
C LYS A 438 4.41 13.27 -17.86
N LYS A 439 4.88 13.98 -16.84
CA LYS A 439 6.19 14.63 -16.79
C LYS A 439 6.74 14.59 -15.37
N GLN A 440 8.06 14.49 -15.24
CA GLN A 440 8.74 14.59 -13.96
C GLN A 440 8.39 15.92 -13.26
N GLY A 441 8.15 15.85 -11.95
CA GLY A 441 7.78 17.00 -11.12
C GLY A 441 6.28 17.26 -11.00
N GLU A 442 5.42 16.65 -11.82
CA GLU A 442 3.97 16.71 -11.60
C GLU A 442 3.58 15.96 -10.32
N GLY A 443 2.87 16.63 -9.41
CA GLY A 443 2.50 16.06 -8.10
C GLY A 443 3.58 16.09 -7.04
N TRP A 444 4.71 16.77 -7.32
CA TRP A 444 5.83 16.85 -6.40
C TRP A 444 5.72 18.08 -5.48
N ILE A 445 6.83 18.46 -4.85
CA ILE A 445 6.92 19.58 -3.91
C ILE A 445 6.40 20.88 -4.54
N GLY A 446 5.44 21.51 -3.87
CA GLY A 446 4.79 22.75 -4.33
C GLY A 446 3.64 22.53 -5.30
N ASP A 447 3.27 21.28 -5.58
CA ASP A 447 2.20 20.91 -6.51
C ASP A 447 1.21 19.91 -5.86
N PRO A 448 0.49 20.30 -4.80
CA PRO A 448 -0.49 19.45 -4.14
C PRO A 448 -1.66 19.16 -5.08
N ARG A 449 -2.09 17.89 -5.16
CA ARG A 449 -3.11 17.45 -6.12
C ARG A 449 -4.01 16.37 -5.56
N THR A 450 -5.26 16.40 -6.03
CA THR A 450 -6.14 15.23 -5.98
C THR A 450 -5.96 14.41 -7.25
N TRP A 451 -5.56 13.17 -7.08
CA TRP A 451 -5.39 12.19 -8.14
C TRP A 451 -6.67 11.36 -8.30
N GLU A 452 -6.99 11.05 -9.55
CA GLU A 452 -7.91 9.96 -9.90
C GLU A 452 -7.20 9.08 -10.93
N LEU A 453 -6.71 7.94 -10.48
CA LEU A 453 -5.87 7.05 -11.26
C LEU A 453 -6.69 5.83 -11.72
N ASP A 454 -6.63 5.49 -12.99
CA ASP A 454 -7.15 4.23 -13.55
C ASP A 454 -6.12 3.11 -13.32
N VAL A 455 -5.94 2.79 -12.03
CA VAL A 455 -4.94 1.86 -11.53
C VAL A 455 -5.16 0.45 -12.07
N GLY A 456 -6.41 0.01 -12.17
CA GLY A 456 -6.74 -1.30 -12.73
C GLY A 456 -6.33 -1.43 -14.18
N ARG A 457 -6.70 -0.46 -15.04
CA ARG A 457 -6.37 -0.54 -16.46
C ARG A 457 -4.86 -0.41 -16.72
N LEU A 458 -4.16 0.43 -15.94
CA LEU A 458 -2.70 0.52 -16.06
C LEU A 458 -2.05 -0.81 -15.66
N SER A 459 -2.36 -1.32 -14.46
CA SER A 459 -1.77 -2.55 -13.93
C SER A 459 -2.08 -3.78 -14.78
N GLN A 460 -3.18 -3.80 -15.54
CA GLN A 460 -3.45 -4.81 -16.59
C GLN A 460 -2.49 -4.73 -17.79
N SER A 461 -2.09 -3.51 -18.17
CA SER A 461 -1.24 -3.23 -19.34
C SER A 461 0.24 -3.49 -19.05
N LEU A 462 0.64 -3.39 -17.78
CA LEU A 462 1.99 -3.65 -17.30
C LEU A 462 2.39 -5.13 -17.44
N TYR A 463 3.67 -5.35 -17.70
CA TYR A 463 4.25 -6.69 -17.84
C TYR A 463 4.54 -7.29 -16.46
N PHE A 464 4.04 -8.50 -16.24
CA PHE A 464 4.43 -9.37 -15.15
C PHE A 464 4.70 -10.76 -15.70
N TYR A 465 5.77 -11.38 -15.23
CA TYR A 465 6.26 -12.66 -15.68
C TYR A 465 5.27 -13.77 -15.34
N GLN A 466 5.12 -14.68 -16.29
CA GLN A 466 4.35 -15.89 -16.16
C GLN A 466 4.96 -16.97 -17.07
N ASP A 467 4.98 -18.22 -16.60
CA ASP A 467 5.55 -19.32 -17.35
C ASP A 467 4.76 -19.55 -18.66
N PRO A 468 5.44 -19.71 -19.81
CA PRO A 468 4.77 -19.98 -21.08
C PRO A 468 3.80 -21.17 -21.03
N GLY A 469 2.65 -21.02 -21.68
CA GLY A 469 1.63 -22.08 -21.75
C GLY A 469 0.76 -22.23 -20.51
N THR A 470 0.93 -21.38 -19.48
CA THR A 470 0.10 -21.42 -18.28
C THR A 470 -1.12 -20.48 -18.38
N PRO A 471 -2.23 -20.76 -17.66
CA PRO A 471 -3.42 -19.90 -17.68
C PRO A 471 -3.13 -18.52 -17.09
N PRO A 472 -3.64 -17.41 -17.66
CA PRO A 472 -3.37 -16.07 -17.13
C PRO A 472 -3.73 -15.93 -15.65
N ALA A 473 -2.81 -15.35 -14.86
CA ALA A 473 -3.07 -15.03 -13.47
C ALA A 473 -4.19 -13.99 -13.34
N ARG A 474 -5.04 -14.15 -12.32
CA ARG A 474 -5.95 -13.09 -11.88
C ARG A 474 -5.17 -12.06 -11.08
N ARG A 475 -5.17 -10.81 -11.54
CA ARG A 475 -4.44 -9.71 -10.91
C ARG A 475 -5.31 -9.02 -9.87
N GLN A 476 -5.51 -9.73 -8.76
CA GLN A 476 -6.04 -9.13 -7.55
C GLN A 476 -4.94 -8.29 -6.90
N TRP A 477 -5.28 -7.21 -6.20
CA TRP A 477 -4.29 -6.38 -5.50
C TRP A 477 -4.67 -6.29 -4.03
N MET A 478 -3.86 -6.92 -3.18
CA MET A 478 -4.19 -7.11 -1.76
C MET A 478 -3.73 -5.93 -0.93
N SER A 479 -2.84 -5.10 -1.47
CA SER A 479 -2.27 -3.93 -0.80
C SER A 479 -2.15 -2.81 -1.82
N ILE A 480 -2.61 -1.61 -1.46
CA ILE A 480 -2.63 -0.40 -2.29
C ILE A 480 -2.16 0.75 -1.41
N ASP A 481 -1.02 1.31 -1.79
CA ASP A 481 -0.13 2.01 -0.88
C ASP A 481 0.38 3.31 -1.48
N LEU A 482 0.77 4.22 -0.60
CA LEU A 482 1.47 5.45 -0.95
C LEU A 482 2.44 5.83 0.17
N GLY A 483 3.54 6.46 -0.21
CA GLY A 483 4.55 6.91 0.74
C GLY A 483 5.93 6.87 0.13
N THR A 484 6.94 6.62 0.95
CA THR A 484 8.32 6.77 0.48
C THR A 484 9.26 5.73 1.07
N GLU A 485 10.21 5.36 0.22
CA GLU A 485 11.45 4.68 0.55
C GLU A 485 12.59 5.67 0.39
N ILE A 486 13.29 6.00 1.48
CA ILE A 486 14.57 6.71 1.41
C ILE A 486 15.64 5.65 1.21
N PHE A 487 16.18 5.55 0.01
CA PHE A 487 17.11 4.48 -0.36
C PHE A 487 18.56 4.86 -0.05
N LYS A 488 19.12 4.24 1.01
CA LYS A 488 20.55 4.31 1.38
C LYS A 488 21.13 5.73 1.45
N ASP A 489 20.36 6.67 1.99
CA ASP A 489 20.72 8.07 2.08
C ASP A 489 20.50 8.56 3.53
N PRO A 490 21.58 8.75 4.32
CA PRO A 490 21.47 9.19 5.71
C PRO A 490 21.09 10.68 5.82
N ASP A 491 20.54 11.06 6.98
CA ASP A 491 20.20 12.45 7.34
C ASP A 491 19.17 13.14 6.43
N GLN A 492 18.41 12.34 5.66
CA GLN A 492 17.32 12.84 4.83
C GLN A 492 16.02 12.96 5.61
N VAL A 493 15.13 13.84 5.14
CA VAL A 493 13.78 14.00 5.70
C VAL A 493 12.77 14.01 4.56
N ALA A 494 11.81 13.10 4.64
CA ALA A 494 10.59 13.11 3.85
C ALA A 494 9.42 13.55 4.72
N GLU A 495 8.53 14.36 4.14
CA GLU A 495 7.36 14.90 4.81
C GLU A 495 6.23 15.07 3.80
N TRP A 496 5.04 14.55 4.09
CA TRP A 496 3.90 14.65 3.18
C TRP A 496 2.58 14.50 3.93
N THR A 497 1.50 14.93 3.28
CA THR A 497 0.14 14.69 3.76
C THR A 497 -0.68 13.94 2.73
N VAL A 498 -1.61 13.11 3.20
CA VAL A 498 -2.60 12.42 2.38
C VAL A 498 -3.98 12.51 3.00
N SER A 499 -5.00 12.68 2.15
CA SER A 499 -6.43 12.66 2.52
C SER A 499 -7.26 12.12 1.36
N ASP A 500 -8.57 12.00 1.58
CA ASP A 500 -9.55 11.64 0.54
C ASP A 500 -9.28 10.31 -0.17
N PHE A 501 -8.56 9.39 0.48
CA PHE A 501 -8.18 8.11 -0.12
C PHE A 501 -9.42 7.20 -0.25
N ASP A 502 -9.71 6.80 -1.48
CA ASP A 502 -10.71 5.81 -1.83
C ASP A 502 -10.22 4.87 -2.95
N ILE A 503 -10.72 3.63 -2.94
CA ILE A 503 -10.52 2.64 -4.01
C ILE A 503 -11.89 2.34 -4.60
N LEU A 504 -12.08 2.65 -5.87
CA LEU A 504 -13.38 2.58 -6.54
C LEU A 504 -13.43 1.37 -7.46
N VAL A 505 -14.38 0.47 -7.24
CA VAL A 505 -14.66 -0.71 -8.08
C VAL A 505 -16.03 -0.60 -8.72
N PRO A 506 -16.26 -1.15 -9.93
CA PRO A 506 -17.59 -1.20 -10.52
C PRO A 506 -18.56 -1.94 -9.61
N LYS A 507 -19.77 -1.41 -9.48
CA LYS A 507 -20.90 -2.08 -8.85
C LYS A 507 -21.27 -3.30 -9.70
N GLN A 508 -21.34 -4.46 -9.04
CA GLN A 508 -21.71 -5.73 -9.67
C GLN A 508 -23.22 -5.87 -9.80
#